data_AF-A0A1L8Z9P4-F1
#
_entry.id   AF-A0A1L8Z9P4-F1
#
_cell.length_a   1.000
_cell.length_b   1.000
_cell.length_c   1.000
_cell.angle_alpha   90.00
_cell.angle_beta   90.00
_cell.angle_gamma   90.00
#
_symmetry.space_group_name_H-M   'P 1'
#
loop_
_entity.id
_entity.type
_entity.pdbx_description
1 polymer ?
#
loop_
_entity_poly.entity_id
_entity_poly.type
_entity_poly.pdbx_seq_one_letter_code
_entity_poly.pdbx_strand_id
1 'polypeptide(L)' 'MKRAKRSFDDYVAYFSEGLLSDVEIADKLGVSKVNVWRMRQKWESGGNFINEDSRVTISEDTFEHLLSQTFRSEVNAR' A
#
# COMPACT_ATOMS: atom_id res chain seq x y z
N MET A 1 -22.01 12.27 -8.56
CA MET A 1 -21.11 12.67 -7.45
C MET A 1 -19.92 11.73 -7.47
N LYS A 2 -18.70 12.18 -7.78
CA LYS A 2 -17.51 11.31 -7.72
C LYS A 2 -17.16 11.11 -6.24
N ARG A 3 -17.33 9.89 -5.71
CA ARG A 3 -16.84 9.57 -4.35
C ARG A 3 -15.32 9.67 -4.39
N ALA A 4 -14.74 10.55 -3.58
CA ALA A 4 -13.29 10.60 -3.42
C ALA A 4 -12.81 9.21 -2.94
N LYS A 5 -11.71 8.70 -3.52
CA LYS A 5 -11.08 7.48 -3.03
C LYS A 5 -10.66 7.71 -1.56
N ARG A 6 -10.99 6.78 -0.68
CA ARG A 6 -10.55 6.80 0.72
C ARG A 6 -9.18 6.17 0.83
N SER A 7 -8.29 6.81 1.58
CA SER A 7 -6.97 6.29 1.88
C SER A 7 -7.08 5.20 2.96
N PHE A 8 -6.01 4.43 3.17
CA PHE A 8 -5.97 3.47 4.29
C PHE A 8 -6.02 4.21 5.64
N ASP A 9 -5.36 5.36 5.75
CA ASP A 9 -5.31 6.17 6.97
C ASP A 9 -6.70 6.64 7.41
N ASP A 10 -7.60 6.91 6.45
CA ASP A 10 -9.01 7.24 6.73
C ASP A 10 -9.74 6.13 7.51
N TYR A 11 -9.31 4.87 7.37
CA TYR A 11 -9.86 3.73 8.12
C TYR A 11 -9.15 3.53 9.47
N VAL A 12 -7.83 3.72 9.51
CA VAL A 12 -7.00 3.49 10.70
C VAL A 12 -7.48 4.31 11.88
N ALA A 13 -7.85 5.58 11.67
CA ALA A 13 -8.36 6.45 12.73
C ALA A 13 -9.55 5.82 13.49
N TYR A 14 -10.48 5.18 12.78
CA TYR A 14 -11.63 4.51 13.39
C TYR A 14 -11.26 3.18 14.05
N PHE A 15 -10.32 2.44 13.47
CA PHE A 15 -9.89 1.16 14.05
C PHE A 15 -9.12 1.37 15.35
N SER A 16 -8.27 2.40 15.42
CA SER A 16 -7.51 2.75 16.63
C SER A 16 -8.39 3.21 17.78
N GLU A 17 -9.53 3.87 17.48
CA GLU A 17 -10.49 4.28 18.51
C GLU A 17 -11.30 3.08 19.04
N GLY A 18 -11.59 2.08 18.19
CA GLY A 18 -12.28 0.85 18.59
C GLY A 18 -13.77 1.02 18.96
N LEU A 19 -14.31 2.23 18.82
CA LEU A 19 -15.67 2.58 19.26
C LEU A 19 -16.76 2.32 18.22
N LEU A 20 -16.39 2.16 16.94
CA LEU A 20 -17.34 2.02 15.84
C LEU A 20 -17.32 0.62 15.21
N SER A 21 -18.50 0.11 14.91
CA SER A 21 -18.70 -1.08 14.12
C SER A 21 -18.38 -0.86 12.63
N ASP A 22 -18.14 -1.94 11.90
CA ASP A 22 -17.86 -1.87 10.45
C ASP A 22 -19.00 -1.24 9.64
N VAL A 23 -20.23 -1.30 10.14
CA VAL A 23 -21.40 -0.68 9.51
C VAL A 23 -21.34 0.84 9.66
N GLU A 24 -21.07 1.33 10.87
CA GLU A 24 -20.99 2.76 11.15
C GLU A 24 -19.81 3.41 10.42
N ILE A 25 -18.68 2.71 10.34
CA ILE A 25 -17.51 3.17 9.58
C ILE A 25 -17.83 3.22 8.09
N ALA A 26 -18.55 2.22 7.56
CA ALA A 26 -18.95 2.19 6.16
C ALA A 26 -19.86 3.37 5.80
N ASP A 27 -20.82 3.69 6.66
CA ASP A 27 -21.75 4.81 6.48
C ASP A 27 -21.02 6.16 6.57
N LYS A 28 -20.12 6.34 7.55
CA LYS A 28 -19.30 7.56 7.68
C LYS A 28 -18.39 7.79 6.49
N LEU A 29 -17.73 6.73 6.01
CA LEU A 29 -16.76 6.83 4.91
C LEU A 29 -17.43 6.79 3.53
N GLY A 30 -18.70 6.40 3.44
CA GLY A 30 -19.45 6.24 2.20
C GLY A 30 -18.96 5.06 1.35
N VAL A 31 -18.54 3.97 2.00
CA VAL A 31 -17.96 2.77 1.37
C VAL A 31 -18.76 1.51 1.73
N SER A 32 -18.45 0.38 1.12
CA SER A 32 -19.12 -0.87 1.47
C SER A 32 -18.58 -1.44 2.78
N LYS A 33 -19.44 -2.08 3.58
CA LYS A 33 -19.06 -2.82 4.79
C LYS A 33 -17.95 -3.85 4.51
N VAL A 34 -18.02 -4.54 3.38
CA VAL A 34 -17.00 -5.52 2.96
C VAL A 34 -15.63 -4.86 2.79
N ASN A 35 -15.58 -3.61 2.30
CA ASN A 35 -14.32 -2.88 2.18
C ASN A 35 -13.75 -2.55 3.57
N VAL A 36 -14.60 -2.13 4.51
CA VAL A 36 -14.18 -1.86 5.90
C VAL A 36 -13.63 -3.12 6.55
N TRP A 37 -14.32 -4.26 6.41
CA TRP A 37 -13.86 -5.54 6.96
C TRP A 37 -12.48 -5.94 6.41
N ARG A 38 -12.25 -5.78 5.10
CA ARG A 38 -10.92 -6.03 4.49
C ARG A 38 -9.84 -5.11 5.05
N MET A 39 -10.14 -3.82 5.21
CA MET A 39 -9.20 -2.87 5.80
C MET A 39 -8.92 -3.16 7.28
N ARG A 40 -9.93 -3.64 8.04
CA ARG A 40 -9.77 -4.04 9.43
C ARG A 40 -8.87 -5.25 9.57
N GLN A 41 -9.09 -6.29 8.79
CA GLN A 41 -8.21 -7.46 8.76
C GLN A 41 -6.77 -7.08 8.36
N LYS A 42 -6.63 -6.15 7.41
CA LYS A 42 -5.33 -5.59 7.03
C LYS A 42 -4.67 -4.84 8.20
N TRP A 43 -5.42 -4.07 8.99
CA TRP A 43 -4.92 -3.35 10.14
C TRP A 43 -4.57 -4.27 11.33
N GLU A 44 -5.45 -5.24 11.66
CA GLU A 44 -5.28 -6.20 12.76
C GLU A 44 -4.09 -7.15 12.54
N SER A 45 -3.79 -7.49 11.28
CA SER A 45 -2.64 -8.35 10.95
C SER A 45 -1.28 -7.68 11.22
N GLY A 46 -1.25 -6.38 11.57
CA GLY A 46 -0.04 -5.67 12.00
C GLY A 46 1.09 -5.65 10.96
N GLY A 47 0.79 -6.02 9.71
CA GLY A 47 1.81 -6.32 8.73
C GLY A 47 2.54 -5.08 8.24
N ASN A 48 3.87 -5.18 8.24
CA ASN A 48 4.80 -4.27 7.58
C ASN A 48 4.48 -4.20 6.08
N PHE A 49 3.63 -3.26 5.66
CA PHE A 49 3.27 -3.08 4.26
C PHE A 49 3.76 -1.74 3.74
N ILE A 50 4.98 -1.83 3.23
CA ILE A 50 5.48 -1.11 2.06
C ILE A 50 4.32 -0.86 1.10
N ASN A 51 4.03 0.41 0.83
CA ASN A 51 3.07 0.84 -0.18
C ASN A 51 3.44 0.21 -1.54
N GLU A 52 2.78 -0.89 -1.87
CA GLU A 52 3.05 -1.74 -3.05
C GLU A 52 2.74 -1.01 -4.36
N ASP A 53 2.06 0.14 -4.28
CA ASP A 53 1.70 0.97 -5.44
C ASP A 53 2.87 1.83 -5.96
N SER A 54 4.04 1.84 -5.31
CA SER A 54 5.20 2.63 -5.78
C SER A 54 6.60 2.06 -5.46
N ARG A 55 6.71 0.88 -4.87
CA ARG A 55 8.02 0.29 -4.51
C ARG A 55 8.26 -1.00 -5.28
N VAL A 56 9.25 -0.97 -6.18
CA VAL A 56 9.77 -2.16 -6.85
C VAL A 56 10.85 -2.76 -5.96
N THR A 57 10.65 -4.00 -5.53
CA THR A 57 11.67 -4.80 -4.85
C THR A 57 12.36 -5.67 -5.90
N ILE A 58 13.68 -5.57 -6.03
CA ILE A 58 14.50 -6.44 -6.89
C ILE A 58 15.43 -7.29 -6.04
N SER A 59 15.86 -8.43 -6.56
CA SER A 59 16.91 -9.24 -5.90
C SER A 59 18.27 -8.55 -6.01
N GLU A 60 19.15 -8.82 -5.05
CA GLU A 60 20.56 -8.36 -5.07
C GLU A 60 21.24 -8.73 -6.40
N ASP A 61 21.04 -9.96 -6.87
CA ASP A 61 21.58 -10.43 -8.15
C ASP A 61 21.09 -9.59 -9.35
N THR A 62 19.83 -9.16 -9.31
CA THR A 62 19.26 -8.29 -10.36
C THR A 62 19.86 -6.90 -10.28
N PHE A 63 20.08 -6.38 -9.08
CA PHE A 63 20.74 -5.08 -8.87
C PHE A 63 22.18 -5.09 -9.39
N GLU A 64 22.98 -6.10 -9.04
CA GLU A 64 24.36 -6.26 -9.48
C GLU A 64 24.49 -6.45 -11.00
N HIS A 65 23.53 -7.16 -11.60
CA HIS A 65 23.46 -7.30 -13.06
C HIS A 65 23.22 -5.94 -13.76
N LEU A 66 22.30 -5.12 -13.23
CA LEU A 66 22.01 -3.79 -13.76
C LEU A 66 23.21 -2.84 -13.61
N LEU A 67 23.90 -2.87 -12.45
CA LEU A 67 25.15 -2.13 -12.26
C LEU A 67 26.19 -2.55 -13.30
N SER A 68 26.41 -3.85 -13.48
CA SER A 68 27.38 -4.37 -14.45
C SER A 68 27.07 -3.96 -15.90
N GLN A 69 25.79 -3.82 -16.26
CA GLN A 69 25.36 -3.41 -17.60
C GLN A 69 25.52 -1.90 -17.84
N THR A 70 25.26 -1.08 -16.82
CA THR A 70 25.39 0.39 -16.93
C THR A 70 26.83 0.84 -17.12
N PHE A 71 27.77 0.25 -16.37
CA PHE A 71 29.21 0.58 -16.52
C PHE A 71 29.83 0.02 -17.80
N ARG A 72 29.32 -1.09 -18.36
CA ARG A 72 29.78 -1.61 -19.65
C ARG A 72 29.37 -0.75 -20.84
N SER A 73 28.33 0.08 -20.70
CA SER A 73 27.90 0.98 -21.76
C SER A 73 28.78 2.23 -21.88
N GLU A 74 29.43 2.69 -20.81
CA GLU A 74 30.36 3.83 -20.87
C GLU A 74 31.70 3.49 -21.53
N VAL A 75 32.17 2.24 -21.42
CA VAL A 75 33.45 1.81 -22.03
C VAL A 75 33.36 1.44 -23.51
N ASN A 76 32.16 1.24 -24.06
CA ASN A 76 31.94 0.92 -25.48
C ASN A 76 31.41 2.11 -26.30
N ALA A 77 31.26 3.29 -25.71
CA ALA A 77 30.85 4.53 -26.39
C ALA A 77 32.06 5.36 -26.88
N ARG A 78 33.07 4.71 -27.48
CA ARG A 78 34.21 5.34 -28.15
C ARG A 78 34.36 4.82 -29.57
#